data_AF-A0A5K1D0T3-F1
#
_entry.id   AF-A0A5K1D0T3-F1
#
_cell.length_a   1.000
_cell.length_b   1.000
_cell.length_c   1.000
_cell.angle_alpha   90.00
_cell.angle_beta   90.00
_cell.angle_gamma   90.00
#
_symmetry.space_group_name_H-M   'P 1'
#
loop_
_entity.id
_entity.type
_entity.pdbx_description
1 polymer ?
#
loop_
_entity_poly.entity_id
_entity_poly.type
_entity_poly.pdbx_seq_one_letter_code
_entity_poly.pdbx_strand_id
1 'polypeptide(L)' 'AFAHEEVIKATDNFSRKIGEGGYGPVFHGHLQSGQNVAVKILSSKSRQGSQEFQTEVGE' A
#
# COMPACT_ATOMS: atom_id res chain seq x y z
N ALA A 1 0.54 12.18 6.13
CA ALA A 1 0.45 10.77 6.57
C ALA A 1 -1.01 10.36 6.62
N PHE A 2 -1.36 9.14 6.22
CA PHE A 2 -2.74 8.64 6.23
C PHE A 2 -2.98 7.78 7.47
N ALA A 3 -4.15 7.90 8.10
CA ALA A 3 -4.56 7.01 9.17
C ALA A 3 -4.83 5.59 8.61
N HIS A 4 -4.63 4.57 9.44
CA HIS A 4 -4.89 3.18 9.04
C HIS A 4 -6.34 2.98 8.56
N GLU A 5 -7.31 3.58 9.24
CA GLU A 5 -8.73 3.54 8.85
C GLU A 5 -9.00 4.16 7.47
N GLU A 6 -8.30 5.25 7.13
CA GLU A 6 -8.42 5.90 5.82
C GLU A 6 -7.86 4.99 4.71
N VAL A 7 -6.79 4.26 4.98
CA VAL A 7 -6.23 3.27 4.05
C VAL A 7 -7.20 2.11 3.83
N ILE A 8 -7.83 1.61 4.90
CA ILE A 8 -8.84 0.56 4.80
C ILE A 8 -10.05 1.02 3.99
N LYS A 9 -10.59 2.21 4.28
CA LYS A 9 -11.72 2.77 3.54
C LYS A 9 -11.36 3.00 2.08
N ALA A 10 -10.18 3.55 1.82
CA ALA A 10 -9.73 3.82 0.46
C ALA A 10 -9.57 2.53 -0.35
N THR A 11 -9.05 1.46 0.26
CA THR A 11 -8.82 0.17 -0.42
C THR A 11 -10.00 -0.78 -0.37
N ASP A 12 -11.15 -0.35 0.16
CA ASP A 12 -12.31 -1.21 0.39
C ASP A 12 -11.91 -2.51 1.12
N ASN A 13 -11.24 -2.37 2.27
CA ASN A 13 -10.67 -3.50 3.04
C ASN A 13 -9.70 -4.37 2.22
N PHE A 14 -8.86 -3.76 1.39
CA PHE A 14 -7.90 -4.46 0.52
C PHE A 14 -8.57 -5.44 -0.44
N SER A 15 -9.77 -5.14 -0.93
CA SER A 15 -10.54 -6.07 -1.79
C SER A 15 -9.94 -6.23 -3.19
N ARG A 16 -9.32 -5.17 -3.73
CA ARG A 16 -8.82 -5.14 -5.11
C ARG A 16 -7.29 -5.16 -5.18
N LYS A 17 -6.70 -6.35 -5.27
CA LYS A 17 -5.27 -6.52 -5.56
C LYS A 17 -4.97 -6.15 -7.02
N ILE A 18 -3.97 -5.31 -7.24
CA ILE A 18 -3.49 -4.90 -8.56
C ILE A 18 -2.08 -5.38 -8.87
N GLY A 19 -1.35 -5.89 -7.87
CA GLY A 19 -0.03 -6.44 -8.07
C GLY A 19 0.52 -7.14 -6.82
N GLU A 20 1.68 -7.76 -6.97
CA GLU A 20 2.47 -8.33 -5.89
C GLU A 20 3.94 -8.26 -6.27
N GLY A 21 4.77 -7.79 -5.35
CA GLY A 21 6.22 -7.83 -5.47
C GLY A 21 6.85 -8.51 -4.27
N GLY A 22 8.18 -8.56 -4.21
CA GLY A 22 8.93 -9.19 -3.12
C GLY A 22 8.68 -8.60 -1.71
N TYR A 23 8.00 -7.46 -1.63
CA TYR A 23 7.65 -6.77 -0.38
C TYR A 23 6.21 -7.00 0.06
N GLY A 24 5.39 -7.60 -0.80
CA GLY A 24 3.99 -7.90 -0.54
C GLY A 24 3.02 -7.42 -1.63
N PRO A 25 1.72 -7.62 -1.39
CA PRO A 25 0.66 -7.25 -2.33
C PRO A 25 0.45 -5.74 -2.42
N VAL A 26 0.06 -5.29 -3.61
CA VAL A 26 -0.37 -3.92 -3.91
C VAL A 26 -1.87 -3.93 -4.22
N PHE A 27 -2.61 -3.06 -3.56
CA PHE A 27 -4.06 -2.92 -3.70
C PHE A 27 -4.41 -1.57 -4.32
N HIS A 28 -5.47 -1.56 -5.11
CA HIS A 28 -6.05 -0.32 -5.60
C HIS A 28 -6.89 0.30 -4.49
N GLY A 29 -6.75 1.61 -4.30
CA GLY A 29 -7.61 2.39 -3.43
C GLY A 29 -8.13 3.66 -4.11
N HIS A 30 -9.21 4.19 -3.57
CA HIS A 30 -9.83 5.43 -3.98
C HIS A 30 -9.98 6.34 -2.75
N LEU A 31 -9.29 7.47 -2.75
CA LEU A 31 -9.42 8.45 -1.68
C LEU A 31 -10.75 9.19 -1.81
N GLN A 32 -11.29 9.67 -0.68
CA GLN A 32 -12.50 10.49 -0.67
C GLN A 32 -12.35 11.79 -1.48
N SER A 33 -11.10 12.24 -1.71
CA SER A 33 -10.79 13.36 -2.60
C SER A 33 -11.01 13.07 -4.08
N GLY A 34 -11.36 11.83 -4.45
CA GLY A 34 -11.52 11.40 -5.84
C GLY A 34 -10.25 10.84 -6.48
N GLN A 35 -9.11 10.87 -5.78
CA GLN A 35 -7.82 10.41 -6.29
C GLN A 35 -7.68 8.88 -6.17
N ASN A 36 -7.23 8.24 -7.26
CA ASN A 36 -6.84 6.83 -7.24
C ASN A 36 -5.44 6.67 -6.65
N VAL A 37 -5.26 5.65 -5.82
CA VAL A 37 -4.01 5.35 -5.13
C VAL A 37 -3.68 3.86 -5.22
N ALA A 38 -2.39 3.53 -5.10
CA ALA A 38 -1.91 2.18 -4.93
C ALA A 38 -1.37 2.00 -3.51
N VAL A 39 -1.88 1.02 -2.78
CA VAL A 39 -1.51 0.74 -1.39
C VAL A 39 -0.76 -0.58 -1.32
N LYS A 40 0.53 -0.50 -0.98
CA LYS A 40 1.41 -1.65 -0.83
C LYS A 40 1.44 -2.10 0.63
N ILE A 41 1.12 -3.37 0.88
CA ILE A 41 1.13 -3.95 2.22
C ILE A 41 2.41 -4.73 2.42
N LEU A 42 3.20 -4.30 3.40
CA LEU A 42 4.43 -4.98 3.78
C LEU A 42 4.09 -6.27 4.51
N SER A 43 4.46 -7.40 3.91
CA SER A 43 4.34 -8.68 4.58
C SER A 43 5.46 -8.82 5.62
N SER A 44 5.11 -9.17 6.86
CA SER A 44 6.08 -9.39 7.96
C SER A 44 7.09 -10.50 7.68
N LYS A 45 6.88 -11.31 6.62
CA LYS A 45 7.86 -12.29 6.15
C LYS A 45 9.05 -11.66 5.42
N SER A 46 8.95 -10.43 4.92
CA SER A 46 10.06 -9.69 4.32
C SER A 46 10.88 -9.01 5.41
N ARG A 47 11.59 -9.81 6.22
CA ARG A 47 12.59 -9.33 7.19
C ARG A 47 13.77 -8.58 6.53
N GLN A 48 13.84 -8.64 5.20
CA GLN A 48 14.78 -7.92 4.36
C GLN A 48 14.24 -6.55 3.87
N GLY A 49 12.94 -6.29 3.98
CA GLY A 49 12.30 -5.24 3.17
C GLY A 49 11.97 -3.91 3.83
N SER A 50 12.17 -3.76 5.14
CA SER A 50 12.00 -2.45 5.81
C SER A 50 13.08 -1.45 5.42
N GLN A 51 14.27 -1.92 4.98
CA GLN A 51 15.38 -1.06 4.59
C GLN A 51 15.23 -0.56 3.14
N GLU A 52 14.72 -1.39 2.23
CA GLU A 52 14.62 -1.08 0.80
C GLU A 52 13.36 -0.27 0.42
N PHE A 53 12.38 -0.15 1.32
CA PHE A 53 11.19 0.68 1.08
C PHE A 53 11.38 2.18 1.35
N GLN A 54 12.48 2.58 2.00
CA GLN A 54 12.83 4.00 2.12
C GLN A 54 13.22 4.64 0.78
N THR A 55 13.44 3.83 -0.27
CA THR A 55 13.88 4.30 -1.59
C THR A 55 12.72 4.75 -2.50
N GLU A 56 11.45 4.54 -2.13
CA GLU A 56 10.30 4.80 -3.04
C GLU A 56 9.48 6.07 -2.66
N VAL A 57 9.95 6.88 -1.69
CA VAL A 57 9.39 8.20 -1.28
C VAL A 57 10.33 9.35 -1.69
N GLY A 58 10.95 9.23 -2.86
CA GLY A 58 11.79 10.28 -3.42
C GLY A 58 12.03 10.06 -4.90
N GLU A 59 11.08 10.49 -5.72
CA GLU A 59 11.20 11.46 -6.82
C GLU A 59 9.78 11.90 -7.22
#